data_AF-A0A4S0KC00-F1
#
_entry.id   AF-A0A4S0KC00-F1
#
_cell.length_a   1.000
_cell.length_b   1.000
_cell.length_c   1.000
_cell.angle_alpha   90.00
_cell.angle_beta   90.00
_cell.angle_gamma   90.00
#
_symmetry.space_group_name_H-M   'P 1'
#
loop_
_entity.id
_entity.type
_entity.pdbx_description
1 polymer ?
#
loop_
_entity_poly.entity_id
_entity_poly.type
_entity_poly.pdbx_seq_one_letter_code
_entity_poly.pdbx_strand_id
1 'polypeptide(L)' 'MKPAPTFEQVDVCLAEDQRTVVLYAYDCHDNCFMQSFDPLPMPIEEDSLVHQEWRLAARPRAWRPLA' A
#
# COMPACT_ATOMS: atom_id res chain seq x y z
N MET A 1 -18.22 -15.68 3.11
CA MET A 1 -17.18 -14.64 3.06
C MET A 1 -16.75 -14.50 1.61
N LYS A 2 -16.73 -13.29 1.04
CA LYS A 2 -16.11 -13.10 -0.29
C LYS A 2 -14.61 -13.38 -0.16
N PRO A 3 -13.97 -14.03 -1.15
CA PRO A 3 -12.52 -14.19 -1.14
C PRO A 3 -11.86 -12.81 -1.09
N ALA A 4 -10.72 -12.72 -0.41
CA ALA A 4 -9.90 -11.52 -0.49
C ALA A 4 -9.51 -11.30 -1.96
N PRO A 5 -9.43 -10.05 -2.45
CA PRO A 5 -8.95 -9.80 -3.79
C PRO A 5 -7.53 -10.37 -3.94
N THR A 6 -7.27 -11.00 -5.07
CA THR A 6 -5.91 -11.38 -5.48
C THR A 6 -5.33 -10.22 -6.26
N PHE A 7 -4.13 -9.78 -5.90
CA PHE A 7 -3.43 -8.68 -6.57
C PHE A 7 -2.26 -9.24 -7.38
N GLU A 8 -2.10 -8.78 -8.61
CA GLU A 8 -0.98 -9.13 -9.49
C GLU A 8 0.24 -8.26 -9.18
N GLN A 9 0.00 -7.01 -8.78
CA GLN A 9 1.03 -6.03 -8.46
C GLN A 9 0.67 -5.26 -7.19
N VAL A 10 1.69 -4.95 -6.38
CA VAL A 10 1.60 -4.05 -5.23
C VAL A 10 2.79 -3.10 -5.24
N ASP A 11 2.50 -1.82 -5.41
CA ASP A 11 3.48 -0.74 -5.36
C ASP A 11 3.48 -0.09 -3.98
N VAL A 12 4.67 0.29 -3.53
CA VAL A 12 4.90 0.96 -2.24
C VAL A 12 5.36 2.37 -2.55
N CYS A 13 4.69 3.36 -1.96
CA CYS A 13 5.03 4.76 -2.13
C CYS A 13 5.12 5.44 -0.77
N LEU A 14 6.01 6.43 -0.66
CA LEU A 14 5.99 7.40 0.42
C LEU A 14 5.15 8.60 -0.02
N ALA A 15 4.18 9.01 0.79
CA ALA A 15 3.42 10.22 0.51
C ALA A 15 4.29 11.48 0.65
N GLU A 16 3.83 12.60 0.10
CA GLU A 16 4.54 13.89 0.12
C GLU A 16 4.86 14.41 1.54
N ASP A 17 4.12 13.94 2.55
CA ASP A 17 4.37 14.24 3.97
C ASP A 17 5.63 13.55 4.53
N GLN A 18 6.27 12.69 3.73
CA GLN A 18 7.46 11.89 4.08
C GLN A 18 7.25 10.96 5.27
N ARG A 19 6.00 10.72 5.68
CA ARG A 19 5.66 9.97 6.91
C ARG A 19 4.64 8.88 6.65
N THR A 20 3.78 9.04 5.66
CA THR A 20 2.71 8.10 5.36
C THR A 20 3.15 7.17 4.24
N VAL A 21 3.22 5.87 4.53
CA VAL A 21 3.39 4.86 3.50
C VAL A 21 2.03 4.52 2.92
N VAL A 22 1.95 4.54 1.60
CA VAL A 22 0.77 4.20 0.81
C VAL A 22 1.10 2.99 -0.05
N LEU A 23 0.20 2.02 -0.10
CA LEU A 23 0.27 0.90 -1.03
C LEU A 23 -0.81 1.05 -2.08
N TYR A 24 -0.42 0.89 -3.33
CA TYR A 24 -1.33 0.71 -4.46
C TYR A 24 -1.29 -0.74 -4.88
N ALA A 25 -2.45 -1.35 -5.10
CA ALA A 25 -2.57 -2.70 -5.60
C ALA A 25 -3.45 -2.75 -6.83
N TYR A 26 -3.10 -3.64 -7.75
CA TYR A 26 -3.79 -3.83 -9.01
C TYR A 26 -4.21 -5.30 -9.13
N ASP A 27 -5.47 -5.55 -9.45
CA ASP A 27 -5.97 -6.89 -9.76
C ASP A 27 -5.80 -7.21 -11.26
N CYS A 28 -6.22 -8.40 -11.68
CA CYS A 28 -6.12 -8.86 -13.07
C CYS A 28 -7.04 -8.12 -14.06
N HIS A 29 -7.87 -7.19 -13.58
CA HIS A 29 -8.75 -6.34 -14.38
C HIS A 29 -8.29 -4.88 -14.38
N ASP A 30 -7.06 -4.61 -13.93
CA ASP A 30 -6.51 -3.27 -13.74
C ASP A 30 -7.30 -2.39 -12.76
N ASN A 31 -8.13 -2.99 -11.89
CA ASN A 31 -8.78 -2.21 -10.83
C ASN A 31 -7.73 -1.80 -9.80
N CYS A 32 -7.69 -0.51 -9.48
CA CYS A 32 -6.77 0.03 -8.50
C CYS A 32 -7.38 -0.01 -7.09
N PHE A 33 -6.58 -0.42 -6.11
CA PHE A 33 -6.91 -0.40 -4.70
C PHE A 33 -5.80 0.31 -3.93
N MET A 34 -6.18 0.97 -2.84
CA MET A 34 -5.25 1.67 -1.97
C MET A 34 -5.43 1.24 -0.52
N GLN A 35 -4.32 1.18 0.21
CA GLN A 35 -4.33 1.29 1.66
C GLN A 35 -3.19 2.20 2.10
N SER A 36 -3.33 2.80 3.28
CA SER A 36 -2.27 3.59 3.91
C SER A 36 -2.04 3.10 5.33
N PHE A 37 -0.85 3.40 5.84
CA PHE A 37 -0.50 3.17 7.24
C PHE A 37 -0.63 4.48 8.03
N ASP A 38 -0.65 4.35 9.35
CA ASP A 38 -0.56 5.53 10.22
C ASP A 38 0.79 6.23 9.98
N PRO A 39 0.85 7.58 10.03
CA PRO A 39 2.09 8.30 9.79
C PRO A 39 3.21 7.85 10.73
N LEU A 40 4.40 7.65 10.20
CA LEU A 40 5.60 7.35 10.97
C LEU A 40 5.88 8.47 12.00
N PRO A 41 6.52 8.17 13.15
CA PRO A 41 6.82 9.17 14.17
C PRO A 41 7.70 10.33 13.69
N MET A 42 8.50 10.09 12.65
CA MET A 42 9.41 11.06 12.02
C MET A 42 9.41 10.86 10.50
N PRO A 43 9.70 11.91 9.71
CA PRO A 43 9.83 11.79 8.27
C PRO A 43 11.00 10.88 7.89
N ILE A 44 10.88 10.20 6.75
CA ILE A 44 11.91 9.35 6.14
C ILE A 44 12.12 9.76 4.68
N GLU A 45 13.25 9.36 4.11
CA GLU A 45 13.51 9.50 2.68
C GLU A 45 12.96 8.29 1.91
N GLU A 46 12.65 8.47 0.63
CA GLU A 46 12.10 7.40 -0.22
C GLU A 46 13.06 6.21 -0.33
N ASP A 47 14.38 6.47 -0.42
CA ASP A 47 15.42 5.44 -0.45
C ASP A 47 15.50 4.61 0.84
N SER A 48 14.89 5.10 1.94
CA SER A 48 14.78 4.35 3.20
C SER A 48 13.62 3.34 3.20
N LEU A 49 12.77 3.31 2.16
CA LEU A 49 11.65 2.37 2.08
C LEU A 49 12.12 0.94 1.75
N VAL A 50 11.99 0.05 2.73
CA VAL A 50 12.12 -1.40 2.50
C VAL A 50 10.83 -1.94 1.89
N HIS A 51 10.71 -1.88 0.57
CA HIS A 51 9.49 -2.18 -0.18
C HIS A 51 8.89 -3.55 0.17
N GLN A 52 9.72 -4.58 0.36
CA GLN A 52 9.25 -5.92 0.69
C GLN A 52 8.59 -5.98 2.08
N GLU A 53 9.12 -5.27 3.07
CA GLU A 53 8.55 -5.26 4.43
C GLU A 53 7.17 -4.59 4.42
N TRP A 54 7.03 -3.46 3.71
CA TRP A 54 5.76 -2.76 3.59
C TRP A 54 4.71 -3.58 2.82
N ARG A 55 5.10 -4.32 1.78
CA ARG A 55 4.20 -5.28 1.11
C ARG A 55 3.73 -6.37 2.06
N LEU A 56 4.61 -6.93 2.89
CA LEU A 56 4.27 -7.96 3.88
C LEU A 56 3.40 -7.40 5.02
N ALA A 57 3.52 -6.11 5.33
CA ALA A 57 2.71 -5.42 6.33
C ALA A 57 1.28 -5.09 5.86
N ALA A 58 0.96 -5.30 4.57
CA ALA A 58 -0.35 -5.05 3.99
C ALA A 58 -1.47 -5.75 4.79
N ARG A 59 -2.51 -4.99 5.14
CA ARG A 59 -3.65 -5.51 5.91
C ARG A 59 -4.74 -6.00 4.95
N PRO A 60 -5.09 -7.31 4.93
CA PRO A 60 -6.02 -7.87 3.92
C PRO A 60 -7.39 -7.20 3.83
N ARG A 61 -7.85 -6.54 4.91
CA ARG A 61 -9.17 -5.90 4.99
C ARG A 61 -9.13 -4.37 4.88
N ALA A 62 -7.95 -3.77 4.76
CA ALA A 62 -7.79 -2.32 4.73
C ALA A 62 -7.83 -1.75 3.31
N TRP A 63 -7.73 -2.59 2.28
CA TRP A 63 -7.83 -2.16 0.89
C TRP A 63 -9.16 -1.45 0.60
N ARG A 64 -9.07 -0.33 -0.10
CA ARG A 64 -10.18 0.47 -0.60
C ARG A 64 -10.03 0.61 -2.11
N PRO A 65 -11.09 0.34 -2.91
CA PRO A 65 -11.02 0.59 -4.34
C PRO A 65 -10.84 2.10 -4.58
N LEU A 66 -9.96 2.45 -5.51
CA LEU A 66 -9.87 3.78 -6.09
C LEU A 66 -10.68 3.75 -7.38
N ALA A 67 -11.88 4.32 -7.32
CA ALA A 67 -12.82 4.44 -8.43
C ALA A 67 -12.65 5.78 -9.16
#